data_AF-A0A3A5WI79-F1
#
_entry.id   AF-A0A3A5WI79-F1
#
_cell.length_a   1.000
_cell.length_b   1.000
_cell.length_c   1.000
_cell.angle_alpha   90.00
_cell.angle_beta   90.00
_cell.angle_gamma   90.00
#
_symmetry.space_group_name_H-M   'P 1'
#
loop_
_entity.id
_entity.type
_entity.pdbx_description
1 polymer ?
#
loop_
_entity_poly.entity_id
_entity_poly.type
_entity_poly.pdbx_seq_one_letter_code
_entity_poly.pdbx_strand_id
1 'polypeptide(L)'
;MEDAVPKPSRGASTPWALAGAALAGMAIELVPIGVRLANGEPPADAFWPSALRALWLDFLLRDQAGWLVLAIGLALALVVGERKVSGHGHTFVRLFSIALAGWCLTLVGTHYLLDWAFYRGAFILAPAAMAIGLIPSSAIWAFDEETSRAVRTAAGALGLAALMVITPALPAAMELLPTPPPSPTQGYGASPGPFLTETTTLTYALPDHVEDLLVDEQVEEVTLLTVTWPVYTVEPPGLRVPLGLVFHGYGAPSPSDYTDWTVHLAAKGMVVVHVAYPSYLAVPGQEEPIVSGGQSNHPQHALRMDAMSSMFATLEAELLLSNASDSEGWLMGAVVDPSALYLGGHSLGAGMAMMVAASALDRGWATEALAVDLEQPYTHASDPDVYGSLTDRPDATLVHVALSEDDTSVDPCHGVGHAIRWSSEANVEDVVLLQIPSDRHGFPPLIASHYLASTPVHDTLADHGFYRRVDAHAEWLVATQRGDTTTAGFAAAHLLDHELLTPMGEWSDGTPAAPLEVVEAPYTDGASWVDGCQDQIDVWS
;
A
#
# COMPACT_ATOMS: atom_id res chain seq x y z
N MET A 1 19.10 28.30 68.65
CA MET A 1 18.20 27.34 67.99
C MET A 1 17.35 28.17 67.04
N GLU A 2 17.81 28.32 65.81
CA GLU A 2 16.94 28.78 64.72
C GLU A 2 16.04 27.59 64.37
N ASP A 3 14.74 27.77 64.63
CA ASP A 3 13.73 26.78 64.27
C ASP A 3 13.69 26.64 62.75
N ALA A 4 14.08 25.45 62.29
CA ALA A 4 13.94 25.06 60.90
C ALA A 4 12.46 25.10 60.53
N VAL A 5 12.08 26.03 59.66
CA VAL A 5 10.76 26.07 59.04
C VAL A 5 10.49 24.70 58.41
N PRO A 6 9.39 24.00 58.77
CA PRO A 6 9.09 22.70 58.17
C PRO A 6 8.89 22.90 56.67
N LYS A 7 9.68 22.17 55.86
CA LYS A 7 9.45 22.11 54.40
C LYS A 7 7.97 21.75 54.17
N PRO A 8 7.26 22.48 53.29
CA PRO A 8 5.88 22.13 52.96
C PRO A 8 5.84 20.67 52.49
N SER A 9 4.98 19.86 53.12
CA SER A 9 4.81 18.46 52.76
C SER A 9 4.45 18.38 51.28
N ARG A 10 5.31 17.75 50.47
CA ARG A 10 4.97 17.36 49.10
C ARG A 10 3.68 16.54 49.18
N GLY A 11 2.63 16.96 48.48
CA GLY A 11 1.36 16.24 48.51
C GLY A 11 1.57 14.81 48.01
N ALA A 12 1.45 13.83 48.90
CA ALA A 12 1.64 12.43 48.56
C ALA A 12 0.46 11.97 47.71
N SER A 13 0.73 11.54 46.47
CA SER A 13 -0.28 10.89 45.63
C SER A 13 -0.51 9.47 46.13
N THR A 14 -1.76 9.05 46.25
CA THR A 14 -2.07 7.67 46.67
C THR A 14 -1.74 6.69 45.52
N PRO A 15 -1.35 5.44 45.82
CA PRO A 15 -1.10 4.43 44.79
C PRO A 15 -2.28 4.25 43.81
N TRP A 16 -3.52 4.39 44.31
CA TRP A 16 -4.73 4.33 43.49
C TRP A 16 -4.86 5.51 42.52
N ALA A 17 -4.46 6.72 42.93
CA ALA A 17 -4.46 7.88 42.03
C ALA A 17 -3.42 7.72 40.91
N LEU A 18 -2.25 7.17 41.22
CA LEU A 18 -1.20 6.88 40.24
C LEU A 18 -1.65 5.78 39.26
N ALA A 19 -2.21 4.69 39.76
CA ALA A 19 -2.76 3.62 38.94
C ALA A 19 -3.93 4.11 38.06
N GLY A 20 -4.83 4.91 38.63
CA GLY A 20 -5.94 5.53 37.89
C GLY A 20 -5.46 6.47 36.78
N ALA A 21 -4.42 7.27 37.02
CA ALA A 21 -3.83 8.12 35.99
C ALA A 21 -3.20 7.29 34.85
N ALA A 22 -2.46 6.23 35.17
CA ALA A 22 -1.87 5.34 34.17
C ALA A 22 -2.95 4.69 33.30
N LEU A 23 -3.98 4.12 33.93
CA LEU A 23 -5.12 3.50 33.24
C LEU A 23 -5.89 4.51 32.38
N ALA A 24 -6.10 5.73 32.87
CA ALA A 24 -6.74 6.79 32.09
C ALA A 24 -5.93 7.15 30.83
N GLY A 25 -4.60 7.20 30.94
CA GLY A 25 -3.71 7.39 29.79
C GLY A 25 -3.79 6.24 28.79
N MET A 26 -3.69 5.00 29.26
CA MET A 26 -3.78 3.81 28.41
C MET A 26 -5.13 3.72 27.68
N ALA A 27 -6.22 4.12 28.34
CA ALA A 27 -7.56 4.07 27.80
C ALA A 27 -7.75 4.98 26.56
N ILE A 28 -6.95 6.05 26.41
CA ILE A 28 -7.02 6.93 25.24
C ILE A 28 -6.80 6.15 23.94
N GLU A 29 -5.89 5.18 23.96
CA GLU A 29 -5.55 4.37 22.80
C GLU A 29 -6.29 3.01 22.79
N LEU A 30 -6.45 2.35 23.93
CA LEU A 30 -7.07 1.02 23.99
C LEU A 30 -8.59 1.02 23.85
N VAL A 31 -9.30 2.07 24.32
CA VAL A 31 -10.78 2.08 24.26
C VAL A 31 -11.29 2.15 22.82
N PRO A 32 -10.77 3.03 21.93
CA PRO A 32 -11.19 3.03 20.53
C PRO A 32 -10.99 1.68 19.84
N ILE A 33 -9.83 1.04 20.03
CA ILE A 33 -9.52 -0.28 19.48
C ILE A 33 -10.48 -1.34 20.06
N GLY A 34 -10.69 -1.34 21.38
CA GLY A 34 -11.55 -2.30 22.06
C GLY A 34 -13.02 -2.19 21.65
N VAL A 35 -13.53 -0.98 21.39
CA VAL A 35 -14.90 -0.77 20.89
C VAL A 35 -15.06 -1.37 19.50
N ARG A 36 -14.10 -1.16 18.60
CA ARG A 36 -14.11 -1.72 17.24
C ARG A 36 -14.09 -3.25 17.26
N LEU A 37 -13.19 -3.85 18.03
CA LEU A 37 -13.14 -5.30 18.23
C LEU A 37 -14.46 -5.84 18.83
N ALA A 38 -15.05 -5.14 19.79
CA ALA A 38 -16.34 -5.54 20.38
C ALA A 38 -17.52 -5.43 19.41
N ASN A 39 -17.41 -4.58 18.39
CA ASN A 39 -18.39 -4.47 17.30
C ASN A 39 -18.19 -5.55 16.23
N GLY A 40 -17.18 -6.42 16.36
CA GLY A 40 -16.90 -7.49 15.41
C GLY A 40 -15.93 -7.10 14.29
N GLU A 41 -15.34 -5.91 14.32
CA GLU A 41 -14.29 -5.54 13.35
C GLU A 41 -13.08 -6.48 13.52
N PRO A 42 -12.48 -6.97 12.41
CA PRO A 42 -11.28 -7.78 12.49
C PRO A 42 -10.11 -6.97 13.09
N PRO A 43 -9.09 -7.64 13.65
CA PRO A 43 -7.96 -6.94 14.29
C PRO A 43 -7.25 -5.92 13.40
N ALA A 44 -7.14 -6.15 12.09
CA ALA A 44 -6.53 -5.19 11.18
C ALA A 44 -7.29 -3.86 11.17
N ASP A 45 -8.60 -3.90 10.96
CA ASP A 45 -9.47 -2.72 10.89
C ASP A 45 -9.56 -1.99 12.24
N ALA A 46 -9.62 -2.75 13.33
CA ALA A 46 -9.68 -2.18 14.68
C ALA A 46 -8.43 -1.34 15.01
N PHE A 47 -7.27 -1.73 14.49
CA PHE A 47 -6.00 -1.04 14.68
C PHE A 47 -5.69 -0.02 13.58
N TRP A 48 -6.38 -0.07 12.44
CA TRP A 48 -6.13 0.80 11.28
C TRP A 48 -6.12 2.30 11.58
N PRO A 49 -7.02 2.86 12.42
CA PRO A 49 -6.94 4.28 12.76
C PRO A 49 -5.65 4.65 13.51
N SER A 50 -5.15 3.74 14.35
CA SER A 50 -3.86 3.91 15.02
C SER A 50 -2.72 3.82 14.01
N ALA A 51 -2.91 3.03 12.97
CA ALA A 51 -1.95 2.91 11.90
C ALA A 51 -1.78 4.22 11.12
N LEU A 52 -2.89 4.79 10.67
CA LEU A 52 -2.94 6.09 10.00
C LEU A 52 -2.36 7.22 10.85
N ARG A 53 -2.58 7.21 12.17
CA ARG A 53 -1.97 8.20 13.08
C ARG A 53 -0.45 8.07 13.16
N ALA A 54 0.06 6.83 13.20
CA ALA A 54 1.50 6.59 13.23
C ALA A 54 2.15 7.04 11.90
N LEU A 55 1.54 6.69 10.76
CA LEU A 55 1.94 7.14 9.43
C LEU A 55 1.98 8.68 9.34
N TRP A 56 0.90 9.34 9.72
CA TRP A 56 0.82 10.79 9.69
C TRP A 56 1.87 11.46 10.58
N LEU A 57 2.09 10.92 11.79
CA LEU A 57 3.12 11.42 12.69
C LEU A 57 4.52 11.24 12.10
N ASP A 58 4.81 10.10 11.48
CA ASP A 58 6.10 9.85 10.85
C ASP A 58 6.37 10.83 9.71
N PHE A 59 5.39 11.05 8.82
CA PHE A 59 5.47 12.06 7.75
C PHE A 59 5.66 13.47 8.29
N LEU A 60 4.91 13.88 9.33
CA LEU A 60 5.10 15.18 9.96
C LEU A 60 6.53 15.35 10.50
N LEU A 61 7.07 14.31 11.15
CA LEU A 61 8.41 14.34 11.73
C LEU A 61 9.49 14.29 10.66
N ARG A 62 9.24 13.61 9.54
CA ARG A 62 10.12 13.59 8.36
C ARG A 62 10.23 14.99 7.76
N ASP A 63 9.11 15.67 7.53
CA ASP A 63 9.10 17.00 6.93
C ASP A 63 9.62 18.07 7.88
N GLN A 64 9.43 17.86 9.19
CA GLN A 64 9.69 18.86 10.22
C GLN A 64 10.34 18.23 11.46
N ALA A 65 11.57 17.71 11.31
CA ALA A 65 12.34 17.07 12.38
C ALA A 65 12.50 17.94 13.65
N GLY A 66 12.36 19.27 13.52
CA GLY A 66 12.33 20.21 14.64
C GLY A 66 11.25 19.91 15.70
N TRP A 67 10.15 19.25 15.34
CA TRP A 67 9.12 18.82 16.30
C TRP A 67 9.64 17.80 17.31
N LEU A 68 10.55 16.91 16.90
CA LEU A 68 11.15 15.93 17.81
C LEU A 68 12.00 16.61 18.87
N VAL A 69 12.80 17.61 18.47
CA VAL A 69 13.61 18.44 19.38
C VAL A 69 12.71 19.24 20.33
N LEU A 70 11.63 19.82 19.82
CA LEU A 70 10.66 20.54 20.65
C LEU A 70 9.99 19.61 21.67
N ALA A 71 9.62 18.40 21.26
CA ALA A 71 9.03 17.39 22.16
C ALA A 71 10.00 17.01 23.29
N ILE A 72 11.28 16.79 22.99
CA ILE A 72 12.33 16.58 24.01
C ILE A 72 12.43 17.79 24.95
N GLY A 73 12.43 19.00 24.40
CA GLY A 73 12.46 20.24 25.19
C GLY A 73 11.27 20.37 26.15
N LEU A 74 10.06 20.03 25.68
CA LEU A 74 8.84 20.01 26.51
C LEU A 74 8.90 18.93 27.60
N ALA A 75 9.39 17.73 27.27
CA ALA A 75 9.58 16.67 28.24
C ALA A 75 10.55 17.08 29.36
N LEU A 76 11.67 17.72 29.01
CA LEU A 76 12.62 18.27 29.98
C LEU A 76 12.03 19.42 30.80
N ALA A 77 11.25 20.30 30.17
CA ALA A 77 10.56 21.39 30.86
C ALA A 77 9.56 20.87 31.90
N LEU A 78 8.87 19.76 31.63
CA LEU A 78 8.01 19.08 32.61
C LEU A 78 8.80 18.56 33.81
N VAL A 79 9.95 17.92 33.58
CA VAL A 79 10.83 17.43 34.66
C VAL A 79 11.35 18.58 35.52
N VAL A 80 11.79 19.68 34.91
CA VAL A 80 12.27 20.86 35.63
C VAL A 80 11.11 21.57 36.34
N GLY A 81 9.95 21.64 35.71
CA GLY A 81 8.73 22.23 36.25
C GLY A 81 8.25 21.52 37.50
N GLU A 82 8.25 20.18 37.51
CA GLU A 82 7.91 19.37 38.68
C GLU A 82 8.70 19.80 39.92
N ARG A 83 10.00 20.03 39.75
CA ARG A 83 10.91 20.43 40.85
C ARG A 83 10.65 21.84 41.37
N LYS A 84 10.01 22.70 40.59
CA LYS A 84 9.74 24.12 40.93
C LYS A 84 8.35 24.34 41.50
N VAL A 85 7.40 23.43 41.28
CA VAL A 85 6.00 23.57 41.71
C VAL A 85 5.79 22.87 43.05
N SER A 86 4.90 23.42 43.89
CA SER A 86 4.55 22.85 45.20
C SER A 86 3.03 22.73 45.38
N GLY A 87 2.61 21.99 46.41
CA GLY A 87 1.19 21.80 46.72
C GLY A 87 0.42 21.04 45.63
N HIS A 88 -0.80 21.49 45.32
CA HIS A 88 -1.68 20.82 44.33
C HIS A 88 -1.06 20.74 42.92
N GLY A 89 -0.27 21.74 42.52
CA GLY A 89 0.38 21.73 41.21
C GLY A 89 1.42 20.62 41.08
N HIS A 90 2.13 20.29 42.16
CA HIS A 90 3.10 19.19 42.17
C HIS A 90 2.39 17.84 41.97
N THR A 91 1.29 17.61 42.69
CA THR A 91 0.45 16.41 42.52
C THR A 91 -0.10 16.31 41.10
N PHE A 92 -0.58 17.43 40.54
CA PHE A 92 -1.09 17.48 39.18
C PHE A 92 -0.02 17.09 38.14
N VAL A 93 1.17 17.69 38.22
CA VAL A 93 2.27 17.39 37.28
C VAL A 93 2.69 15.91 37.33
N ARG A 94 2.72 15.32 38.53
CA ARG A 94 3.04 13.89 38.70
C ARG A 94 1.96 12.97 38.12
N LEU A 95 0.68 13.27 38.37
CA LEU A 95 -0.44 12.50 37.81
C LEU A 95 -0.48 12.63 36.28
N PHE A 96 -0.29 13.85 35.76
CA PHE A 96 -0.22 14.11 34.32
C PHE A 96 0.93 13.33 33.68
N SER A 97 2.12 13.35 34.28
CA SER A 97 3.28 12.63 33.74
C SER A 97 3.01 11.12 33.65
N ILE A 98 2.33 10.55 34.65
CA ILE A 98 1.97 9.11 34.64
C ILE A 98 0.89 8.81 33.61
N ALA A 99 -0.12 9.66 33.49
CA ALA A 99 -1.13 9.53 32.43
C ALA A 99 -0.49 9.60 31.03
N LEU A 100 0.41 10.56 30.82
CA LEU A 100 1.18 10.67 29.58
C LEU A 100 2.01 9.41 29.33
N ALA A 101 2.70 8.88 30.36
CA ALA A 101 3.48 7.66 30.22
C ALA A 101 2.60 6.44 29.90
N GLY A 102 1.41 6.32 30.51
CA GLY A 102 0.44 5.27 30.19
C GLY A 102 -0.02 5.34 28.74
N TRP A 103 -0.35 6.53 28.24
CA TRP A 103 -0.73 6.74 26.85
C TRP A 103 0.40 6.41 25.87
N CYS A 104 1.58 6.98 26.09
CA CYS A 104 2.76 6.77 25.25
C CYS A 104 3.24 5.32 25.25
N LEU A 105 3.18 4.62 26.38
CA LEU A 105 3.56 3.21 26.45
C LEU A 105 2.60 2.34 25.62
N THR A 106 1.30 2.61 25.69
CA THR A 106 0.33 1.92 24.84
C THR A 106 0.58 2.25 23.37
N LEU A 107 0.81 3.52 23.01
CA LEU A 107 1.11 3.90 21.62
C LEU A 107 2.34 3.17 21.08
N VAL A 108 3.43 3.11 21.84
CA VAL A 108 4.63 2.36 21.46
C VAL A 108 4.31 0.87 21.32
N GLY A 109 3.54 0.28 22.24
CA GLY A 109 3.13 -1.13 22.16
C GLY A 109 2.28 -1.43 20.93
N THR A 110 1.26 -0.60 20.66
CA THR A 110 0.42 -0.68 19.47
C THR A 110 1.26 -0.54 18.20
N HIS A 111 2.20 0.39 18.18
CA HIS A 111 3.10 0.60 17.06
C HIS A 111 3.96 -0.64 16.79
N TYR A 112 4.57 -1.25 17.80
CA TYR A 112 5.37 -2.47 17.59
C TYR A 112 4.54 -3.67 17.11
N LEU A 113 3.27 -3.77 17.53
CA LEU A 113 2.36 -4.79 17.00
C LEU A 113 2.07 -4.55 15.51
N LEU A 114 1.80 -3.29 15.14
CA LEU A 114 1.58 -2.90 13.76
C LEU A 114 2.85 -3.01 12.91
N ASP A 115 4.02 -2.72 13.46
CA ASP A 115 5.31 -2.84 12.78
C ASP A 115 5.63 -4.30 12.46
N TRP A 116 5.38 -5.19 13.43
CA TRP A 116 5.53 -6.62 13.26
C TRP A 116 4.56 -7.20 12.21
N ALA A 117 3.31 -6.72 12.19
CA ALA A 117 2.29 -7.23 11.28
C ALA A 117 2.34 -6.60 9.88
N PHE A 118 2.69 -5.31 9.78
CA PHE A 118 2.49 -4.49 8.57
C PHE A 118 3.71 -3.63 8.20
N TYR A 119 4.26 -2.82 9.11
CA TYR A 119 5.18 -1.74 8.68
C TYR A 119 6.62 -2.17 8.39
N ARG A 120 7.08 -3.27 9.00
CA ARG A 120 8.42 -3.85 8.73
C ARG A 120 9.57 -2.84 8.83
N GLY A 121 9.47 -1.90 9.77
CA GLY A 121 10.46 -0.87 10.04
C GLY A 121 10.31 0.41 9.23
N ALA A 122 9.19 0.61 8.52
CA ALA A 122 8.96 1.81 7.72
C ALA A 122 8.98 3.11 8.55
N PHE A 123 8.49 3.08 9.78
CA PHE A 123 8.23 4.27 10.59
C PHE A 123 9.11 4.30 11.84
N ILE A 124 10.33 4.84 11.73
CA ILE A 124 11.25 4.92 12.87
C ILE A 124 11.10 6.21 13.69
N LEU A 125 10.55 7.29 13.13
CA LEU A 125 10.41 8.57 13.84
C LEU A 125 9.17 8.59 14.74
N ALA A 126 8.06 8.02 14.29
CA ALA A 126 6.83 7.91 15.07
C ALA A 126 7.04 7.23 16.45
N PRO A 127 7.63 6.01 16.57
CA PRO A 127 7.83 5.37 17.86
C PRO A 127 8.80 6.15 18.75
N ALA A 128 9.80 6.84 18.17
CA ALA A 128 10.69 7.71 18.92
C ALA A 128 9.95 8.91 19.55
N ALA A 129 9.06 9.56 18.78
CA ALA A 129 8.20 10.63 19.29
C ALA A 129 7.26 10.15 20.40
N MET A 130 6.66 8.97 20.24
CA MET A 130 5.82 8.36 21.28
C MET A 130 6.65 8.07 22.55
N ALA A 131 7.86 7.54 22.42
CA ALA A 131 8.74 7.20 23.53
C ALA A 131 9.26 8.43 24.31
N ILE A 132 9.36 9.61 23.69
CA ILE A 132 9.73 10.85 24.38
C ILE A 132 8.76 11.17 25.54
N GLY A 133 7.48 10.84 25.40
CA GLY A 133 6.49 11.04 26.48
C GLY A 133 6.71 10.15 27.71
N LEU A 134 7.58 9.15 27.64
CA LEU A 134 8.00 8.32 28.79
C LEU A 134 9.09 9.01 29.64
N ILE A 135 9.79 10.02 29.09
CA ILE A 135 10.91 10.70 29.74
C ILE A 135 10.48 11.42 31.04
N PRO A 136 9.38 12.20 31.08
CA PRO A 136 9.00 12.91 32.31
C PRO A 136 8.75 11.96 33.49
N SER A 137 7.98 10.89 33.27
CA SER A 137 7.72 9.89 34.32
C SER A 137 8.97 9.13 34.74
N SER A 138 9.78 8.66 33.79
CA SER A 138 11.02 7.96 34.14
C SER A 138 11.96 8.85 34.96
N ALA A 139 12.19 10.10 34.54
CA ALA A 139 13.11 11.01 35.22
C ALA A 139 12.58 11.50 36.60
N ILE A 140 11.29 11.86 36.70
CA ILE A 140 10.71 12.31 37.98
C ILE A 140 10.82 11.19 39.01
N TRP A 141 10.44 9.96 38.66
CA TRP A 141 10.34 8.86 39.62
C TRP A 141 11.67 8.13 39.87
N ALA A 142 12.58 8.04 38.88
CA ALA A 142 13.88 7.40 39.08
C ALA A 142 14.78 8.19 40.05
N PHE A 143 14.67 9.53 40.04
CA PHE A 143 15.46 10.42 40.88
C PHE A 143 14.72 10.91 42.14
N ASP A 144 13.52 10.39 42.43
CA ASP A 144 12.79 10.73 43.65
C ASP A 144 13.26 9.88 44.85
N GLU A 145 14.06 10.48 45.72
CA GLU A 145 14.60 9.84 46.92
C GLU A 145 13.51 9.39 47.92
N GLU A 146 12.31 9.98 47.86
CA GLU A 146 11.19 9.63 48.75
C GLU A 146 10.48 8.34 48.32
N THR A 147 10.78 7.82 47.12
CA THR A 147 10.10 6.66 46.55
C THR A 147 10.82 5.34 46.81
N SER A 148 10.06 4.24 46.80
CA SER A 148 10.62 2.92 47.05
C SER A 148 11.69 2.54 46.02
N ARG A 149 12.66 1.72 46.42
CA ARG A 149 13.72 1.25 45.52
C ARG A 149 13.15 0.53 44.28
N ALA A 150 12.05 -0.21 44.46
CA ALA A 150 11.37 -0.90 43.37
C ALA A 150 10.81 0.08 42.33
N VAL A 151 10.13 1.15 42.77
CA VAL A 151 9.57 2.18 41.88
C VAL A 151 10.68 2.91 41.13
N ARG A 152 11.76 3.31 41.81
CA ARG A 152 12.92 3.93 41.14
C ARG A 152 13.54 3.03 40.08
N THR A 153 13.66 1.73 40.38
CA THR A 153 14.21 0.75 39.44
C THR A 153 13.29 0.58 38.22
N ALA A 154 11.98 0.47 38.42
CA ALA A 154 11.00 0.39 37.34
C ALA A 154 10.98 1.65 36.47
N ALA A 155 11.02 2.84 37.08
CA ALA A 155 11.11 4.12 36.37
C ALA A 155 12.41 4.24 35.57
N GLY A 156 13.54 3.81 36.14
CA GLY A 156 14.82 3.73 35.43
C GLY A 156 14.77 2.77 34.24
N ALA A 157 14.16 1.59 34.40
CA ALA A 157 13.96 0.63 33.32
C ALA A 157 13.05 1.19 32.20
N LEU A 158 11.98 1.90 32.56
CA LEU A 158 11.12 2.59 31.60
C LEU A 158 11.90 3.66 30.82
N GLY A 159 12.75 4.43 31.49
CA GLY A 159 13.62 5.41 30.84
C GLY A 159 14.63 4.76 29.89
N LEU A 160 15.21 3.61 30.27
CA LEU A 160 16.10 2.84 29.40
C LEU A 160 15.36 2.31 28.17
N ALA A 161 14.15 1.76 28.35
CA ALA A 161 13.32 1.31 27.23
C ALA A 161 12.98 2.47 26.29
N ALA A 162 12.61 3.64 26.82
CA ALA A 162 12.37 4.83 26.01
C ALA A 162 13.60 5.24 25.20
N LEU A 163 14.79 5.23 25.82
CA LEU A 163 16.04 5.52 25.11
C LEU A 163 16.34 4.50 24.02
N MET A 164 16.07 3.21 24.24
CA MET A 164 16.24 2.18 23.21
C MET A 164 15.31 2.39 22.01
N VAL A 165 14.09 2.87 22.23
CA VAL A 165 13.13 3.20 21.14
C VAL A 165 13.53 4.50 20.41
N ILE A 166 14.06 5.50 21.13
CA ILE A 166 14.46 6.78 20.53
C ILE A 166 15.77 6.68 19.74
N THR A 167 16.73 5.86 20.21
CA THR A 167 18.10 5.84 19.68
C THR A 167 18.18 5.57 18.17
N PRO A 168 17.44 4.60 17.59
CA PRO A 168 17.45 4.34 16.15
C PRO A 168 17.03 5.53 15.28
N ALA A 169 16.17 6.42 15.81
CA ALA A 169 15.68 7.60 15.10
C ALA A 169 16.64 8.79 15.15
N LEU A 170 17.65 8.78 16.03
CA LEU A 170 18.54 9.94 16.20
C LEU A 170 19.36 10.26 14.94
N PRO A 171 19.99 9.29 14.25
CA PRO A 171 20.71 9.58 13.00
C PRO A 171 19.80 10.19 11.93
N ALA A 172 18.57 9.67 11.79
CA ALA A 172 17.56 10.21 10.87
C ALA A 172 17.16 11.64 11.23
N ALA A 173 16.83 11.90 12.50
CA ALA A 173 16.44 13.23 12.99
C ALA A 173 17.57 14.27 12.93
N MET A 174 18.83 13.81 12.87
CA MET A 174 20.01 14.66 12.70
C MET A 174 20.45 14.79 11.23
N GLU A 175 19.68 14.25 10.28
CA GLU A 175 19.99 14.25 8.84
C GLU A 175 21.38 13.64 8.53
N LEU A 176 21.77 12.61 9.30
CA LEU A 176 23.06 11.92 9.14
C LEU A 176 22.98 10.68 8.25
N LEU A 177 21.77 10.18 7.98
CA LEU A 177 21.56 9.03 7.11
C LEU A 177 21.43 9.47 5.65
N PRO A 178 21.90 8.65 4.69
CA PRO A 178 21.67 8.88 3.27
C PRO A 178 20.17 9.03 2.99
N THR A 179 19.81 9.92 2.08
CA THR A 179 18.42 10.08 1.61
C THR A 179 18.19 9.16 0.42
N PRO A 180 16.96 8.64 0.24
CA PRO A 180 16.64 7.74 -0.85
C PRO A 180 16.93 8.35 -2.23
N PRO A 181 17.05 7.52 -3.27
CA PRO A 181 17.12 7.99 -4.65
C PRO A 181 15.96 8.94 -4.93
N PRO A 182 16.21 10.12 -5.52
CA PRO A 182 15.12 11.00 -5.90
C PRO A 182 14.26 10.34 -6.98
N SER A 183 12.99 10.71 -7.05
CA SER A 183 12.11 10.36 -8.15
C SER A 183 12.76 10.72 -9.49
N PRO A 184 12.60 9.89 -10.54
CA PRO A 184 13.01 10.24 -11.89
C PRO A 184 12.49 11.63 -12.28
N THR A 185 13.35 12.47 -12.86
CA THR A 185 12.94 13.84 -13.27
C THR A 185 12.40 13.89 -14.70
N GLN A 186 12.69 12.87 -15.51
CA GLN A 186 12.29 12.72 -16.90
C GLN A 186 12.14 11.24 -17.22
N GLY A 187 11.36 10.93 -18.26
CA GLY A 187 11.13 9.57 -18.71
C GLY A 187 10.09 8.84 -17.86
N TYR A 188 10.29 7.54 -17.69
CA TYR A 188 9.38 6.66 -16.96
C TYR A 188 9.59 6.74 -15.45
N GLY A 189 8.48 6.74 -14.69
CA GLY A 189 8.48 6.90 -13.24
C GLY A 189 8.68 8.36 -12.79
N ALA A 190 8.80 9.29 -13.74
CA ALA A 190 8.75 10.72 -13.46
C ALA A 190 7.30 11.18 -13.30
N SER A 191 7.09 12.45 -12.94
CA SER A 191 5.73 13.01 -12.86
C SER A 191 4.91 12.72 -14.14
N PRO A 192 3.64 12.30 -14.01
CA PRO A 192 2.81 11.91 -15.14
C PRO A 192 2.80 12.95 -16.28
N GLY A 193 2.94 12.45 -17.50
CA GLY A 193 2.93 13.27 -18.72
C GLY A 193 3.21 12.43 -19.97
N PRO A 194 3.10 13.00 -21.17
CA PRO A 194 2.99 14.44 -21.42
C PRO A 194 1.56 15.02 -21.41
N PHE A 195 0.53 14.17 -21.39
CA PHE A 195 -0.85 14.64 -21.39
C PHE A 195 -1.31 14.96 -19.96
N LEU A 196 -2.08 16.04 -19.81
CA LEU A 196 -2.87 16.25 -18.61
C LEU A 196 -3.99 15.21 -18.55
N THR A 197 -4.54 14.99 -17.37
CA THR A 197 -5.62 14.04 -17.15
C THR A 197 -6.85 14.70 -16.54
N GLU A 198 -8.01 14.21 -16.93
CA GLU A 198 -9.31 14.60 -16.37
C GLU A 198 -10.09 13.32 -16.01
N THR A 199 -11.04 13.42 -15.08
CA THR A 199 -11.81 12.24 -14.63
C THR A 199 -13.31 12.42 -14.81
N THR A 200 -13.97 11.32 -15.19
CA THR A 200 -15.43 11.17 -15.15
C THR A 200 -15.80 9.86 -14.49
N THR A 201 -17.10 9.63 -14.30
CA THR A 201 -17.60 8.42 -13.64
C THR A 201 -18.72 7.78 -14.45
N LEU A 202 -18.71 6.46 -14.54
CA LEU A 202 -19.82 5.62 -14.98
C LEU A 202 -20.23 4.70 -13.83
N THR A 203 -21.42 4.11 -13.93
CA THR A 203 -21.90 3.12 -12.94
C THR A 203 -22.52 1.96 -13.69
N TYR A 204 -22.20 0.74 -13.29
CA TYR A 204 -22.84 -0.45 -13.86
C TYR A 204 -23.89 -1.03 -12.91
N ALA A 205 -24.84 -1.80 -13.43
CA ALA A 205 -25.85 -2.44 -12.61
C ALA A 205 -25.29 -3.73 -11.98
N LEU A 206 -25.29 -3.82 -10.66
CA LEU A 206 -24.95 -5.06 -9.96
C LEU A 206 -26.09 -6.09 -10.13
N PRO A 207 -25.81 -7.36 -10.47
CA PRO A 207 -26.85 -8.37 -10.52
C PRO A 207 -27.48 -8.60 -9.13
N ASP A 208 -28.81 -8.75 -9.07
CA ASP A 208 -29.57 -8.91 -7.81
C ASP A 208 -28.98 -10.01 -6.90
N HIS A 209 -28.57 -11.15 -7.47
CA HIS A 209 -28.03 -12.27 -6.70
C HIS A 209 -26.62 -12.03 -6.15
N VAL A 210 -25.90 -11.03 -6.67
CA VAL A 210 -24.63 -10.55 -6.12
C VAL A 210 -24.89 -9.50 -5.04
N GLU A 211 -25.81 -8.57 -5.31
CA GLU A 211 -26.23 -7.53 -4.36
C GLU A 211 -26.77 -8.14 -3.05
N ASP A 212 -27.59 -9.19 -3.16
CA ASP A 212 -28.17 -9.91 -2.02
C ASP A 212 -27.12 -10.50 -1.05
N LEU A 213 -25.87 -10.63 -1.50
CA LEU A 213 -24.75 -11.20 -0.74
C LEU A 213 -23.72 -10.16 -0.29
N LEU A 214 -23.91 -8.88 -0.65
CA LEU A 214 -23.01 -7.80 -0.27
C LEU A 214 -23.07 -7.54 1.23
N VAL A 215 -21.92 -7.39 1.86
CA VAL A 215 -21.81 -7.12 3.32
C VAL A 215 -20.77 -6.05 3.55
N ASP A 216 -21.09 -5.08 4.40
CA ASP A 216 -20.22 -3.96 4.82
C ASP A 216 -19.66 -3.08 3.67
N GLU A 217 -20.12 -3.28 2.44
CA GLU A 217 -19.84 -2.46 1.26
C GLU A 217 -21.15 -1.86 0.72
N GLN A 218 -21.10 -0.65 0.15
CA GLN A 218 -22.26 0.00 -0.48
C GLN A 218 -22.25 -0.25 -1.99
N VAL A 219 -23.42 -0.56 -2.56
CA VAL A 219 -23.59 -0.83 -4.01
C VAL A 219 -23.05 0.32 -4.84
N GLU A 220 -23.31 1.56 -4.45
CA GLU A 220 -22.86 2.76 -5.18
C GLU A 220 -21.33 2.91 -5.20
N GLU A 221 -20.63 2.37 -4.19
CA GLU A 221 -19.17 2.40 -4.11
C GLU A 221 -18.57 1.29 -4.97
N VAL A 222 -19.11 0.07 -4.88
CA VAL A 222 -18.58 -1.13 -5.56
C VAL A 222 -19.08 -1.32 -7.00
N THR A 223 -19.83 -0.36 -7.54
CA THR A 223 -20.28 -0.35 -8.95
C THR A 223 -19.75 0.85 -9.74
N LEU A 224 -18.91 1.67 -9.10
CA LEU A 224 -18.35 2.88 -9.68
C LEU A 224 -17.18 2.58 -10.61
N LEU A 225 -17.26 3.09 -11.83
CA LEU A 225 -16.19 3.07 -12.81
C LEU A 225 -15.65 4.49 -12.92
N THR A 226 -14.44 4.74 -12.41
CA THR A 226 -13.79 6.06 -12.55
C THR A 226 -12.94 6.04 -13.82
N VAL A 227 -13.30 6.86 -14.79
CA VAL A 227 -12.63 6.95 -16.09
C VAL A 227 -11.66 8.13 -16.06
N THR A 228 -10.37 7.85 -16.24
CA THR A 228 -9.30 8.84 -16.36
C THR A 228 -8.94 9.01 -17.84
N TRP A 229 -9.11 10.24 -18.33
CA TRP A 229 -8.96 10.61 -19.73
C TRP A 229 -7.65 11.37 -19.97
N PRO A 230 -6.93 11.09 -21.07
CA PRO A 230 -5.88 11.97 -21.54
C PRO A 230 -6.47 13.19 -22.25
N VAL A 231 -5.98 14.38 -21.90
CA VAL A 231 -6.32 15.61 -22.62
C VAL A 231 -5.35 15.81 -23.77
N TYR A 232 -5.75 15.39 -24.96
CA TYR A 232 -4.96 15.57 -26.17
C TYR A 232 -4.93 17.02 -26.64
N THR A 233 -3.73 17.46 -27.01
CA THR A 233 -3.47 18.78 -27.61
C THR A 233 -3.11 18.69 -29.09
N VAL A 234 -2.95 17.46 -29.58
CA VAL A 234 -2.71 17.10 -30.98
C VAL A 234 -3.58 15.89 -31.32
N GLU A 235 -4.13 15.87 -32.53
CA GLU A 235 -4.97 14.76 -32.99
C GLU A 235 -4.18 13.45 -32.98
N PRO A 236 -4.66 12.39 -32.32
CA PRO A 236 -3.95 11.12 -32.23
C PRO A 236 -3.95 10.40 -33.58
N PRO A 237 -2.81 9.81 -34.00
CA PRO A 237 -2.77 8.99 -35.21
C PRO A 237 -3.80 7.87 -35.19
N GLY A 238 -4.56 7.72 -36.28
CA GLY A 238 -5.53 6.65 -36.44
C GLY A 238 -6.87 6.86 -35.75
N LEU A 239 -7.05 7.94 -34.96
CA LEU A 239 -8.30 8.25 -34.22
C LEU A 239 -8.76 7.12 -33.27
N ARG A 240 -7.81 6.37 -32.72
CA ARG A 240 -8.04 5.28 -31.75
C ARG A 240 -7.16 5.50 -30.52
N VAL A 241 -7.69 5.15 -29.36
CA VAL A 241 -7.01 5.29 -28.07
C VAL A 241 -7.14 3.96 -27.31
N PRO A 242 -6.04 3.40 -26.77
CA PRO A 242 -6.10 2.16 -26.01
C PRO A 242 -6.96 2.29 -24.74
N LEU A 243 -7.45 1.14 -24.25
CA LEU A 243 -8.16 1.03 -22.99
C LEU A 243 -7.27 0.41 -21.92
N GLY A 244 -7.31 0.93 -20.70
CA GLY A 244 -6.75 0.28 -19.52
C GLY A 244 -7.82 0.03 -18.47
N LEU A 245 -7.76 -1.14 -17.82
CA LEU A 245 -8.58 -1.47 -16.66
C LEU A 245 -7.66 -1.70 -15.45
N VAL A 246 -7.95 -1.04 -14.33
CA VAL A 246 -7.22 -1.19 -13.07
C VAL A 246 -8.17 -1.71 -11.99
N PHE A 247 -7.79 -2.83 -11.36
CA PHE A 247 -8.59 -3.51 -10.35
C PHE A 247 -7.99 -3.36 -8.95
N HIS A 248 -8.81 -2.92 -8.00
CA HIS A 248 -8.38 -2.73 -6.61
C HIS A 248 -8.23 -4.04 -5.83
N GLY A 249 -7.45 -3.97 -4.75
CA GLY A 249 -7.33 -5.01 -3.73
C GLY A 249 -8.55 -5.10 -2.79
N TYR A 250 -8.51 -6.07 -1.87
CA TYR A 250 -9.60 -6.31 -0.93
C TYR A 250 -9.88 -5.09 -0.03
N GLY A 251 -11.16 -4.71 0.12
CA GLY A 251 -11.60 -3.63 1.01
C GLY A 251 -11.20 -2.21 0.60
N ALA A 252 -10.69 -2.02 -0.63
CA ALA A 252 -10.21 -0.73 -1.12
C ALA A 252 -10.89 -0.28 -2.44
N PRO A 253 -12.24 -0.18 -2.50
CA PRO A 253 -12.95 0.18 -3.73
C PRO A 253 -12.78 1.66 -4.14
N SER A 254 -12.14 2.48 -3.30
CA SER A 254 -12.03 3.92 -3.56
C SER A 254 -11.05 4.22 -4.69
N PRO A 255 -11.43 5.00 -5.72
CA PRO A 255 -10.52 5.40 -6.79
C PRO A 255 -9.35 6.27 -6.28
N SER A 256 -9.49 6.91 -5.12
CA SER A 256 -8.40 7.69 -4.50
C SER A 256 -7.18 6.84 -4.17
N ASP A 257 -7.36 5.53 -3.99
CA ASP A 257 -6.30 4.64 -3.52
C ASP A 257 -5.41 4.17 -4.68
N TYR A 258 -5.82 4.44 -5.92
CA TYR A 258 -5.15 4.06 -7.18
C TYR A 258 -5.09 5.20 -8.20
N THR A 259 -5.34 6.45 -7.77
CA THR A 259 -5.37 7.60 -8.67
C THR A 259 -4.03 7.77 -9.40
N ASP A 260 -2.91 7.65 -8.69
CA ASP A 260 -1.58 7.76 -9.30
C ASP A 260 -1.40 6.74 -10.43
N TRP A 261 -1.77 5.46 -10.20
CA TRP A 261 -1.69 4.42 -11.23
C TRP A 261 -2.49 4.81 -12.48
N THR A 262 -3.75 5.19 -12.31
CA THR A 262 -4.59 5.57 -13.46
C THR A 262 -4.10 6.83 -14.17
N VAL A 263 -3.53 7.78 -13.43
CA VAL A 263 -3.00 9.03 -13.98
C VAL A 263 -1.70 8.78 -14.74
N HIS A 264 -0.79 7.95 -14.24
CA HIS A 264 0.43 7.54 -14.94
C HIS A 264 0.11 6.91 -16.29
N LEU A 265 -0.77 5.92 -16.30
CA LEU A 265 -1.26 5.27 -17.53
C LEU A 265 -1.91 6.30 -18.48
N ALA A 266 -2.90 7.05 -17.98
CA ALA A 266 -3.66 7.98 -18.83
C ALA A 266 -2.78 9.09 -19.39
N ALA A 267 -1.83 9.61 -18.64
CA ALA A 267 -0.93 10.66 -19.08
C ALA A 267 0.00 10.24 -20.24
N LYS A 268 0.18 8.93 -20.48
CA LYS A 268 0.84 8.37 -21.68
C LYS A 268 -0.07 8.27 -22.90
N GLY A 269 -1.34 8.64 -22.75
CA GLY A 269 -2.28 8.80 -23.84
C GLY A 269 -3.18 7.60 -24.07
N MET A 270 -3.60 6.91 -23.01
CA MET A 270 -4.66 5.91 -23.05
C MET A 270 -5.84 6.33 -22.18
N VAL A 271 -7.03 5.78 -22.41
CA VAL A 271 -8.16 5.95 -21.49
C VAL A 271 -8.13 4.83 -20.47
N VAL A 272 -8.22 5.15 -19.19
CA VAL A 272 -8.06 4.19 -18.09
C VAL A 272 -9.30 4.17 -17.23
N VAL A 273 -9.76 2.99 -16.84
CA VAL A 273 -10.89 2.80 -15.96
C VAL A 273 -10.41 2.13 -14.68
N HIS A 274 -10.52 2.83 -13.55
CA HIS A 274 -10.50 2.18 -12.25
C HIS A 274 -11.83 1.48 -12.04
N VAL A 275 -11.80 0.16 -11.91
CA VAL A 275 -12.99 -0.68 -11.77
C VAL A 275 -13.21 -0.99 -10.29
N ALA A 276 -14.21 -0.36 -9.69
CA ALA A 276 -14.71 -0.80 -8.39
C ALA A 276 -15.59 -2.05 -8.57
N TYR A 277 -15.45 -3.01 -7.65
CA TYR A 277 -16.22 -4.25 -7.64
C TYR A 277 -16.37 -4.80 -6.21
N PRO A 278 -17.37 -5.66 -5.95
CA PRO A 278 -17.54 -6.28 -4.64
C PRO A 278 -16.31 -7.09 -4.23
N SER A 279 -15.64 -6.65 -3.17
CA SER A 279 -14.45 -7.34 -2.67
C SER A 279 -14.81 -8.35 -1.59
N TYR A 280 -15.97 -8.19 -0.93
CA TYR A 280 -16.46 -9.10 0.09
C TYR A 280 -17.93 -9.48 -0.14
N LEU A 281 -18.21 -10.79 -0.16
CA LEU A 281 -19.55 -11.34 -0.39
C LEU A 281 -19.81 -12.49 0.58
N ALA A 282 -20.85 -12.38 1.41
CA ALA A 282 -21.14 -13.39 2.43
C ALA A 282 -21.89 -14.60 1.86
N VAL A 283 -21.14 -15.61 1.40
CA VAL A 283 -21.70 -16.86 0.85
C VAL A 283 -22.02 -17.84 1.98
N PRO A 284 -23.29 -18.22 2.22
CA PRO A 284 -23.65 -19.11 3.32
C PRO A 284 -23.00 -20.49 3.23
N GLY A 285 -22.45 -20.97 4.36
CA GLY A 285 -21.93 -22.34 4.48
C GLY A 285 -20.52 -22.56 3.96
N GLN A 286 -19.78 -21.49 3.67
CA GLN A 286 -18.37 -21.55 3.27
C GLN A 286 -17.56 -20.57 4.11
N GLU A 287 -16.69 -21.09 4.98
CA GLU A 287 -15.87 -20.26 5.87
C GLU A 287 -14.39 -20.21 5.42
N GLU A 288 -13.85 -21.27 4.78
CA GLU A 288 -12.43 -21.34 4.43
C GLU A 288 -12.21 -21.93 3.02
N PRO A 289 -11.67 -21.16 2.05
CA PRO A 289 -11.34 -21.66 0.72
C PRO A 289 -10.08 -22.53 0.74
N ILE A 290 -9.99 -23.47 -0.20
CA ILE A 290 -8.72 -24.14 -0.51
C ILE A 290 -7.96 -23.21 -1.45
N VAL A 291 -6.79 -22.79 -0.99
CA VAL A 291 -5.89 -21.87 -1.69
C VAL A 291 -4.60 -22.62 -2.02
N SER A 292 -4.18 -22.61 -3.28
CA SER A 292 -2.81 -23.02 -3.64
C SER A 292 -2.41 -22.50 -5.03
N GLY A 293 -1.12 -22.23 -5.23
CA GLY A 293 -0.56 -21.96 -6.55
C GLY A 293 -1.19 -20.79 -7.31
N GLY A 294 -1.64 -19.75 -6.59
CA GLY A 294 -2.30 -18.59 -7.18
C GLY A 294 -3.77 -18.80 -7.55
N GLN A 295 -4.34 -19.93 -7.16
CA GLN A 295 -5.74 -20.29 -7.38
C GLN A 295 -6.46 -20.54 -6.06
N SER A 296 -7.77 -20.31 -6.05
CA SER A 296 -8.63 -20.76 -4.96
C SER A 296 -10.02 -21.15 -5.44
N ASN A 297 -10.64 -22.10 -4.74
CA ASN A 297 -12.01 -22.54 -5.02
C ASN A 297 -13.07 -21.65 -4.37
N HIS A 298 -12.74 -20.38 -4.08
CA HIS A 298 -13.65 -19.48 -3.39
C HIS A 298 -14.87 -19.18 -4.28
N PRO A 299 -16.12 -19.44 -3.81
CA PRO A 299 -17.32 -19.23 -4.63
C PRO A 299 -17.57 -17.76 -5.00
N GLN A 300 -16.94 -16.82 -4.31
CA GLN A 300 -17.06 -15.40 -4.60
C GLN A 300 -16.46 -15.03 -5.96
N HIS A 301 -15.53 -15.83 -6.51
CA HIS A 301 -14.97 -15.56 -7.83
C HIS A 301 -16.03 -15.53 -8.93
N ALA A 302 -16.95 -16.50 -8.95
CA ALA A 302 -18.04 -16.54 -9.91
C ALA A 302 -18.97 -15.33 -9.77
N LEU A 303 -19.31 -14.95 -8.53
CA LEU A 303 -20.15 -13.79 -8.25
C LEU A 303 -19.48 -12.47 -8.67
N ARG A 304 -18.17 -12.35 -8.48
CA ARG A 304 -17.41 -11.19 -8.99
C ARG A 304 -17.40 -11.16 -10.51
N MET A 305 -17.27 -12.31 -11.18
CA MET A 305 -17.33 -12.36 -12.65
C MET A 305 -18.74 -12.07 -13.21
N ASP A 306 -19.80 -12.38 -12.47
CA ASP A 306 -21.16 -11.93 -12.80
C ASP A 306 -21.25 -10.39 -12.75
N ALA A 307 -20.66 -9.75 -11.73
CA ALA A 307 -20.57 -8.29 -11.67
C ALA A 307 -19.71 -7.72 -12.81
N MET A 308 -18.58 -8.37 -13.15
CA MET A 308 -17.72 -7.95 -14.27
C MET A 308 -18.43 -8.05 -15.62
N SER A 309 -19.34 -9.01 -15.78
CA SER A 309 -20.17 -9.11 -16.99
C SER A 309 -21.06 -7.89 -17.19
N SER A 310 -21.61 -7.33 -16.10
CA SER A 310 -22.34 -6.05 -16.14
C SER A 310 -21.42 -4.87 -16.44
N MET A 311 -20.23 -4.82 -15.82
CA MET A 311 -19.22 -3.79 -16.09
C MET A 311 -18.85 -3.75 -17.58
N PHE A 312 -18.55 -4.90 -18.20
CA PHE A 312 -18.26 -4.98 -19.63
C PHE A 312 -19.43 -4.45 -20.48
N ALA A 313 -20.67 -4.82 -20.15
CA ALA A 313 -21.84 -4.34 -20.88
C ALA A 313 -21.99 -2.82 -20.82
N THR A 314 -21.71 -2.21 -19.66
CA THR A 314 -21.70 -0.75 -19.49
C THR A 314 -20.57 -0.11 -20.30
N LEU A 315 -19.34 -0.64 -20.25
CA LEU A 315 -18.22 -0.09 -21.02
C LEU A 315 -18.49 -0.15 -22.54
N GLU A 316 -18.98 -1.28 -23.04
CA GLU A 316 -19.33 -1.46 -24.46
C GLU A 316 -20.42 -0.48 -24.92
N ALA A 317 -21.40 -0.21 -24.06
CA ALA A 317 -22.52 0.66 -24.39
C ALA A 317 -22.21 2.16 -24.27
N GLU A 318 -21.38 2.55 -23.29
CA GLU A 318 -21.25 3.94 -22.86
C GLU A 318 -19.87 4.54 -23.11
N LEU A 319 -18.81 3.73 -23.20
CA LEU A 319 -17.43 4.22 -23.32
C LEU A 319 -16.82 3.96 -24.71
N LEU A 320 -16.98 2.74 -25.21
CA LEU A 320 -16.20 2.25 -26.35
C LEU A 320 -16.80 2.63 -27.70
N LEU A 321 -15.93 2.80 -28.70
CA LEU A 321 -16.29 2.92 -30.12
C LEU A 321 -17.27 4.07 -30.47
N SER A 322 -17.40 5.07 -29.60
CA SER A 322 -18.27 6.24 -29.81
C SER A 322 -17.62 7.51 -29.30
N ASN A 323 -17.49 8.54 -30.17
CA ASN A 323 -17.01 9.87 -29.76
C ASN A 323 -17.96 10.57 -28.78
N ALA A 324 -19.20 10.09 -28.62
CA ALA A 324 -20.16 10.69 -27.70
C ALA A 324 -19.81 10.44 -26.23
N SER A 325 -18.94 9.47 -25.93
CA SER A 325 -18.48 9.18 -24.56
C SER A 325 -17.56 10.28 -24.02
N ASP A 326 -16.84 10.97 -24.90
CA ASP A 326 -15.99 12.12 -24.61
C ASP A 326 -16.74 13.43 -24.94
N SER A 327 -17.66 13.84 -24.06
CA SER A 327 -18.48 15.04 -24.29
C SER A 327 -17.69 16.35 -24.28
N GLU A 328 -16.53 16.36 -23.61
CA GLU A 328 -15.65 17.52 -23.51
C GLU A 328 -14.65 17.62 -24.67
N GLY A 329 -14.50 16.55 -25.48
CA GLY A 329 -13.63 16.51 -26.64
C GLY A 329 -12.14 16.37 -26.30
N TRP A 330 -11.81 15.80 -25.15
CA TRP A 330 -10.44 15.56 -24.68
C TRP A 330 -9.63 14.66 -25.62
N LEU A 331 -10.26 13.73 -26.33
CA LEU A 331 -9.63 12.82 -27.28
C LEU A 331 -9.54 13.41 -28.70
N MET A 332 -9.97 14.65 -28.90
CA MET A 332 -9.95 15.34 -30.20
C MET A 332 -10.65 14.56 -31.32
N GLY A 333 -11.73 13.83 -30.99
CA GLY A 333 -12.52 13.06 -31.95
C GLY A 333 -12.03 11.64 -32.20
N ALA A 334 -11.06 11.15 -31.43
CA ALA A 334 -10.72 9.73 -31.38
C ALA A 334 -11.68 8.93 -30.50
N VAL A 335 -11.81 7.64 -30.80
CA VAL A 335 -12.59 6.69 -30.00
C VAL A 335 -11.71 5.85 -29.10
N VAL A 336 -12.26 5.41 -27.96
CA VAL A 336 -11.65 4.35 -27.15
C VAL A 336 -11.82 3.01 -27.88
N ASP A 337 -10.71 2.34 -28.16
CA ASP A 337 -10.63 1.07 -28.89
C ASP A 337 -9.89 0.03 -28.04
N PRO A 338 -10.58 -1.03 -27.54
CA PRO A 338 -9.99 -2.04 -26.69
C PRO A 338 -9.12 -3.07 -27.44
N SER A 339 -8.85 -2.89 -28.74
CA SER A 339 -7.91 -3.74 -29.50
C SER A 339 -6.50 -3.73 -28.90
N ALA A 340 -6.10 -2.62 -28.28
CA ALA A 340 -4.94 -2.54 -27.40
C ALA A 340 -5.44 -2.36 -25.96
N LEU A 341 -5.12 -3.32 -25.09
CA LEU A 341 -5.69 -3.41 -23.74
C LEU A 341 -4.59 -3.49 -22.68
N TYR A 342 -4.73 -2.71 -21.62
CA TYR A 342 -3.98 -2.86 -20.37
C TYR A 342 -4.87 -3.46 -19.29
N LEU A 343 -4.36 -4.46 -18.57
CA LEU A 343 -5.00 -5.04 -17.40
C LEU A 343 -4.05 -4.97 -16.21
N GLY A 344 -4.33 -4.06 -15.28
CA GLY A 344 -3.59 -3.91 -14.03
C GLY A 344 -4.41 -4.37 -12.84
N GLY A 345 -3.77 -5.00 -11.86
CA GLY A 345 -4.45 -5.37 -10.63
C GLY A 345 -3.52 -5.47 -9.44
N HIS A 346 -3.99 -5.01 -8.28
CA HIS A 346 -3.26 -5.12 -7.01
C HIS A 346 -3.96 -6.13 -6.09
N SER A 347 -3.21 -7.03 -5.44
CA SER A 347 -3.76 -7.98 -4.46
C SER A 347 -4.89 -8.84 -5.05
N LEU A 348 -6.08 -8.83 -4.44
CA LEU A 348 -7.29 -9.45 -5.02
C LEU A 348 -7.57 -9.00 -6.47
N GLY A 349 -7.29 -7.73 -6.77
CA GLY A 349 -7.44 -7.15 -8.09
C GLY A 349 -6.55 -7.79 -9.15
N ALA A 350 -5.37 -8.31 -8.78
CA ALA A 350 -4.53 -9.07 -9.71
C ALA A 350 -5.18 -10.41 -10.09
N GLY A 351 -5.79 -11.10 -9.12
CA GLY A 351 -6.60 -12.29 -9.36
C GLY A 351 -7.82 -12.00 -10.24
N MET A 352 -8.47 -10.84 -10.05
CA MET A 352 -9.52 -10.37 -10.95
C MET A 352 -9.01 -10.09 -12.36
N ALA A 353 -7.89 -9.40 -12.51
CA ALA A 353 -7.28 -9.10 -13.80
C ALA A 353 -7.00 -10.38 -14.60
N MET A 354 -6.58 -11.48 -13.94
CA MET A 354 -6.41 -12.79 -14.57
C MET A 354 -7.71 -13.37 -15.15
N MET A 355 -8.83 -13.28 -14.42
CA MET A 355 -10.13 -13.79 -14.89
C MET A 355 -10.76 -12.87 -15.94
N VAL A 356 -10.61 -11.56 -15.76
CA VAL A 356 -11.06 -10.53 -16.70
C VAL A 356 -10.30 -10.62 -18.02
N ALA A 357 -9.01 -10.98 -18.02
CA ALA A 357 -8.23 -11.17 -19.24
C ALA A 357 -8.89 -12.19 -20.18
N ALA A 358 -9.23 -13.37 -19.66
CA ALA A 358 -9.93 -14.40 -20.44
C ALA A 358 -11.28 -13.90 -20.98
N SER A 359 -12.07 -13.25 -20.11
CA SER A 359 -13.37 -12.68 -20.52
C SER A 359 -13.25 -11.58 -21.58
N ALA A 360 -12.19 -10.77 -21.55
CA ALA A 360 -11.93 -9.73 -22.54
C ALA A 360 -11.55 -10.36 -23.89
N LEU A 361 -10.72 -11.41 -23.89
CA LEU A 361 -10.35 -12.15 -25.11
C LEU A 361 -11.57 -12.80 -25.77
N ASP A 362 -12.44 -13.45 -24.99
CA ASP A 362 -13.69 -14.06 -25.48
C ASP A 362 -14.63 -13.03 -26.14
N ARG A 363 -14.55 -11.76 -25.71
CA ARG A 363 -15.32 -10.63 -26.27
C ARG A 363 -14.66 -10.00 -27.50
N GLY A 364 -13.48 -10.47 -27.90
CA GLY A 364 -12.71 -9.91 -29.01
C GLY A 364 -12.01 -8.59 -28.66
N TRP A 365 -11.74 -8.34 -27.38
CA TRP A 365 -10.84 -7.26 -26.96
C TRP A 365 -9.38 -7.75 -27.01
N ALA A 366 -8.42 -6.84 -26.88
CA ALA A 366 -6.99 -7.12 -26.92
C ALA A 366 -6.54 -7.85 -28.19
N THR A 367 -7.11 -7.52 -29.35
CA THR A 367 -6.81 -8.21 -30.62
C THR A 367 -5.52 -7.76 -31.29
N GLU A 368 -4.98 -6.59 -30.93
CA GLU A 368 -3.72 -6.05 -31.46
C GLU A 368 -2.59 -6.18 -30.42
N ALA A 369 -2.84 -5.84 -29.16
CA ALA A 369 -1.84 -5.90 -28.10
C ALA A 369 -2.47 -6.04 -26.70
N LEU A 370 -1.75 -6.71 -25.80
CA LEU A 370 -2.16 -6.91 -24.40
C LEU A 370 -0.98 -6.64 -23.45
N ALA A 371 -1.14 -5.70 -22.54
CA ALA A 371 -0.24 -5.52 -21.40
C ALA A 371 -0.94 -5.97 -20.12
N VAL A 372 -0.25 -6.74 -19.30
CA VAL A 372 -0.76 -7.21 -18.01
C VAL A 372 0.25 -6.86 -16.91
N ASP A 373 -0.22 -6.24 -15.84
CA ASP A 373 0.61 -5.82 -14.71
C ASP A 373 -0.03 -6.25 -13.38
N LEU A 374 0.54 -7.28 -12.76
CA LEU A 374 0.01 -7.90 -11.55
C LEU A 374 0.87 -7.52 -10.35
N GLU A 375 0.34 -6.73 -9.43
CA GLU A 375 1.05 -6.20 -8.27
C GLU A 375 0.62 -6.95 -7.00
N GLN A 376 1.59 -7.56 -6.31
CA GLN A 376 1.39 -8.32 -5.06
C GLN A 376 0.18 -9.27 -5.16
N PRO A 377 0.16 -10.18 -6.14
CA PRO A 377 -1.05 -10.85 -6.59
C PRO A 377 -1.63 -11.80 -5.55
N TYR A 378 -2.95 -11.73 -5.39
CA TYR A 378 -3.74 -12.76 -4.71
C TYR A 378 -4.41 -13.70 -5.74
N THR A 379 -5.17 -14.68 -5.26
CA THR A 379 -5.64 -15.78 -6.11
C THR A 379 -6.71 -15.42 -7.13
N HIS A 380 -6.68 -16.10 -8.29
CA HIS A 380 -7.82 -16.22 -9.20
C HIS A 380 -8.62 -17.51 -8.90
N ALA A 381 -9.73 -17.75 -9.61
CA ALA A 381 -10.52 -18.96 -9.43
C ALA A 381 -9.74 -20.23 -9.82
N SER A 382 -10.03 -21.36 -9.17
CA SER A 382 -9.59 -22.69 -9.62
C SER A 382 -10.59 -23.38 -10.56
N ASP A 383 -11.80 -22.83 -10.70
CA ASP A 383 -12.83 -23.36 -11.61
C ASP A 383 -12.59 -22.86 -13.05
N PRO A 384 -12.31 -23.75 -14.03
CA PRO A 384 -12.06 -23.36 -15.42
C PRO A 384 -13.20 -22.59 -16.07
N ASP A 385 -14.44 -22.86 -15.66
CA ASP A 385 -15.62 -22.15 -16.19
C ASP A 385 -15.67 -20.69 -15.70
N VAL A 386 -14.93 -20.35 -14.64
CA VAL A 386 -14.85 -18.99 -14.07
C VAL A 386 -13.58 -18.27 -14.53
N TYR A 387 -12.41 -18.93 -14.52
CA TYR A 387 -11.15 -18.26 -14.84
C TYR A 387 -10.84 -18.16 -16.34
N GLY A 388 -11.48 -18.98 -17.18
CA GLY A 388 -11.43 -18.92 -18.65
C GLY A 388 -10.09 -19.24 -19.32
N SER A 389 -10.04 -19.18 -20.65
CA SER A 389 -8.82 -19.47 -21.44
C SER A 389 -8.04 -18.19 -21.77
N LEU A 390 -6.71 -18.28 -21.73
CA LEU A 390 -5.81 -17.21 -22.18
C LEU A 390 -5.18 -17.48 -23.55
N THR A 391 -5.57 -18.58 -24.21
CA THR A 391 -4.95 -19.04 -25.47
C THR A 391 -5.15 -18.10 -26.66
N ASP A 392 -6.21 -17.29 -26.61
CA ASP A 392 -6.61 -16.40 -27.71
C ASP A 392 -5.93 -15.02 -27.63
N ARG A 393 -4.92 -14.88 -26.76
CA ARG A 393 -4.11 -13.67 -26.64
C ARG A 393 -3.47 -13.23 -27.97
N PRO A 394 -3.19 -11.94 -28.17
CA PRO A 394 -2.42 -11.48 -29.32
C PRO A 394 -0.94 -11.88 -29.19
N ASP A 395 -0.23 -12.00 -30.31
CA ASP A 395 1.22 -12.26 -30.30
C ASP A 395 1.97 -11.20 -29.47
N ALA A 396 1.58 -9.92 -29.63
CA ALA A 396 2.05 -8.80 -28.82
C ALA A 396 1.38 -8.82 -27.43
N THR A 397 1.82 -9.72 -26.56
CA THR A 397 1.42 -9.76 -25.16
C THR A 397 2.65 -9.63 -24.27
N LEU A 398 2.62 -8.69 -23.31
CA LEU A 398 3.67 -8.48 -22.33
C LEU A 398 3.09 -8.53 -20.92
N VAL A 399 3.66 -9.36 -20.05
CA VAL A 399 3.12 -9.64 -18.72
C VAL A 399 4.18 -9.37 -17.67
N HIS A 400 3.86 -8.52 -16.70
CA HIS A 400 4.64 -8.34 -15.49
C HIS A 400 3.88 -8.90 -14.29
N VAL A 401 4.60 -9.65 -13.46
CA VAL A 401 4.13 -10.11 -12.16
C VAL A 401 5.13 -9.65 -11.11
N ALA A 402 4.73 -8.68 -10.30
CA ALA A 402 5.59 -8.03 -9.33
C ALA A 402 5.21 -8.43 -7.90
N LEU A 403 6.22 -8.88 -7.17
CA LEU A 403 6.14 -9.20 -5.74
C LEU A 403 6.87 -8.13 -4.93
N SER A 404 6.48 -8.00 -3.67
CA SER A 404 7.11 -7.11 -2.70
C SER A 404 7.86 -7.95 -1.65
N GLU A 405 9.14 -7.65 -1.38
CA GLU A 405 9.96 -8.42 -0.43
C GLU A 405 9.35 -8.49 0.98
N ASP A 406 8.80 -7.37 1.46
CA ASP A 406 8.21 -7.24 2.80
C ASP A 406 6.68 -7.35 2.78
N ASP A 407 6.11 -7.99 1.76
CA ASP A 407 4.70 -8.33 1.74
C ASP A 407 4.36 -9.35 2.83
N THR A 408 3.41 -9.01 3.71
CA THR A 408 2.92 -9.88 4.78
C THR A 408 1.49 -10.36 4.59
N SER A 409 0.86 -9.94 3.49
CA SER A 409 -0.56 -10.13 3.22
C SER A 409 -0.80 -11.29 2.27
N VAL A 410 0.06 -11.48 1.28
CA VAL A 410 -0.09 -12.55 0.27
C VAL A 410 1.16 -13.40 0.15
N ASP A 411 0.97 -14.69 -0.13
CA ASP A 411 2.06 -15.63 -0.37
C ASP A 411 2.67 -15.37 -1.78
N PRO A 412 4.01 -15.22 -1.89
CA PRO A 412 4.73 -15.07 -3.17
C PRO A 412 4.35 -16.11 -4.23
N CYS A 413 4.03 -17.34 -3.82
CA CYS A 413 3.69 -18.44 -4.72
C CYS A 413 2.40 -18.20 -5.52
N HIS A 414 1.56 -17.25 -5.11
CA HIS A 414 0.43 -16.83 -5.92
C HIS A 414 0.87 -16.17 -7.23
N GLY A 415 1.85 -15.26 -7.16
CA GLY A 415 2.39 -14.61 -8.35
C GLY A 415 3.19 -15.56 -9.22
N VAL A 416 3.95 -16.47 -8.63
CA VAL A 416 4.63 -17.54 -9.37
C VAL A 416 3.62 -18.37 -10.17
N GLY A 417 2.48 -18.73 -9.56
CA GLY A 417 1.39 -19.42 -10.25
C GLY A 417 0.79 -18.63 -11.41
N HIS A 418 0.62 -17.32 -11.27
CA HIS A 418 0.14 -16.45 -12.34
C HIS A 418 1.15 -16.34 -13.50
N ALA A 419 2.44 -16.20 -13.20
CA ALA A 419 3.51 -16.18 -14.20
C ALA A 419 3.60 -17.51 -14.96
N ILE A 420 3.44 -18.65 -14.26
CA ILE A 420 3.38 -19.97 -14.89
C ILE A 420 2.17 -20.10 -15.81
N ARG A 421 1.00 -19.60 -15.41
CA ARG A 421 -0.18 -19.62 -16.28
C ARG A 421 0.05 -18.85 -17.59
N TRP A 422 0.59 -17.63 -17.52
CA TRP A 422 0.90 -16.85 -18.72
C TRP A 422 1.97 -17.50 -19.61
N SER A 423 3.06 -18.00 -19.01
CA SER A 423 4.17 -18.59 -19.78
C SER A 423 3.84 -19.98 -20.33
N SER A 424 3.12 -20.82 -19.58
CA SER A 424 2.90 -22.24 -19.92
C SER A 424 1.56 -22.49 -20.59
N GLU A 425 0.46 -21.97 -20.04
CA GLU A 425 -0.88 -22.14 -20.62
C GLU A 425 -1.08 -21.21 -21.82
N ALA A 426 -0.79 -19.92 -21.65
CA ALA A 426 -0.94 -18.92 -22.71
C ALA A 426 0.25 -18.85 -23.68
N ASN A 427 1.35 -19.57 -23.39
CA ASN A 427 2.57 -19.61 -24.18
C ASN A 427 3.13 -18.20 -24.48
N VAL A 428 3.09 -17.27 -23.51
CA VAL A 428 3.70 -15.93 -23.60
C VAL A 428 5.20 -16.03 -23.37
N GLU A 429 6.01 -15.48 -24.28
CA GLU A 429 7.46 -15.39 -24.12
C GLU A 429 7.85 -14.22 -23.19
N ASP A 430 7.20 -13.07 -23.35
CA ASP A 430 7.47 -11.84 -22.61
C ASP A 430 6.75 -11.80 -21.25
N VAL A 431 7.03 -12.80 -20.39
CA VAL A 431 6.56 -12.84 -18.99
C VAL A 431 7.71 -12.55 -18.02
N VAL A 432 7.62 -11.41 -17.33
CA VAL A 432 8.61 -10.98 -16.33
C VAL A 432 8.04 -11.19 -14.93
N LEU A 433 8.58 -12.17 -14.21
CA LEU A 433 8.35 -12.33 -12.78
C LEU A 433 9.47 -11.61 -12.02
N LEU A 434 9.10 -10.67 -11.14
CA LEU A 434 10.08 -9.86 -10.41
C LEU A 434 9.69 -9.67 -8.94
N GLN A 435 10.70 -9.47 -8.09
CA GLN A 435 10.55 -8.97 -6.73
C GLN A 435 11.16 -7.58 -6.62
N ILE A 436 10.40 -6.67 -6.01
CA ILE A 436 10.82 -5.34 -5.61
C ILE A 436 11.42 -5.48 -4.21
N PRO A 437 12.74 -5.25 -4.03
CA PRO A 437 13.37 -5.38 -2.74
C PRO A 437 13.09 -4.16 -1.85
N SER A 438 13.12 -4.38 -0.56
CA SER A 438 13.24 -3.29 0.41
C SER A 438 14.70 -2.87 0.56
N ASP A 439 14.93 -1.57 0.73
CA ASP A 439 16.27 -1.03 0.96
C ASP A 439 16.27 -0.13 2.21
N ARG A 440 16.96 -0.61 3.25
CA ARG A 440 17.05 0.03 4.57
C ARG A 440 18.39 0.76 4.77
N HIS A 441 19.13 1.05 3.70
CA HIS A 441 20.45 1.71 3.77
C HIS A 441 20.39 3.12 4.37
N GLY A 442 19.37 3.91 4.02
CA GLY A 442 19.21 5.28 4.47
C GLY A 442 17.86 5.60 5.12
N PHE A 443 17.50 6.89 5.12
CA PHE A 443 16.26 7.39 5.71
C PHE A 443 15.51 8.36 4.76
N PRO A 444 14.18 8.19 4.59
CA PRO A 444 13.40 7.04 5.04
C PRO A 444 13.89 5.72 4.42
N PRO A 445 13.73 4.58 5.12
CA PRO A 445 13.93 3.29 4.49
C PRO A 445 12.90 3.11 3.36
N LEU A 446 13.31 2.48 2.27
CA LEU A 446 12.45 2.09 1.17
C LEU A 446 11.88 0.71 1.49
N ILE A 447 10.57 0.61 1.71
CA ILE A 447 9.93 -0.65 2.11
C ILE A 447 8.97 -1.11 1.02
N ALA A 448 9.33 -2.23 0.38
CA ALA A 448 8.46 -2.94 -0.55
C ALA A 448 7.38 -3.69 0.24
N SER A 449 6.33 -2.97 0.64
CA SER A 449 5.18 -3.56 1.34
C SER A 449 4.11 -4.05 0.36
N HIS A 450 3.06 -4.68 0.90
CA HIS A 450 1.87 -5.02 0.12
C HIS A 450 1.26 -3.79 -0.59
N TYR A 451 1.31 -2.62 0.04
CA TYR A 451 0.61 -1.42 -0.42
C TYR A 451 1.41 -0.57 -1.42
N LEU A 452 2.54 -1.06 -1.95
CA LEU A 452 3.44 -0.27 -2.79
C LEU A 452 2.73 0.39 -3.99
N ALA A 453 1.76 -0.29 -4.59
CA ALA A 453 0.98 0.22 -5.72
C ALA A 453 -0.12 1.23 -5.34
N SER A 454 -0.30 1.53 -4.05
CA SER A 454 -1.38 2.38 -3.56
C SER A 454 -0.94 3.84 -3.38
N THR A 455 -1.78 4.76 -3.89
CA THR A 455 -1.55 6.22 -3.84
C THR A 455 -1.26 6.78 -2.44
N PRO A 456 -1.95 6.40 -1.34
CA PRO A 456 -1.74 7.00 -0.03
C PRO A 456 -0.36 6.74 0.58
N VAL A 457 0.37 5.74 0.08
CA VAL A 457 1.70 5.36 0.58
C VAL A 457 2.80 5.55 -0.47
N HIS A 458 2.51 6.26 -1.56
CA HIS A 458 3.46 6.58 -2.62
C HIS A 458 4.76 7.14 -2.04
N ASP A 459 5.88 6.47 -2.33
CA ASP A 459 7.23 6.98 -2.13
C ASP A 459 8.12 6.78 -3.36
N THR A 460 9.42 7.12 -3.23
CA THR A 460 10.38 6.98 -4.33
C THR A 460 10.65 5.52 -4.72
N LEU A 461 10.36 4.54 -3.86
CA LEU A 461 10.45 3.13 -4.24
C LEU A 461 9.38 2.79 -5.28
N ALA A 462 8.15 3.31 -5.09
CA ALA A 462 7.07 3.15 -6.05
C ALA A 462 7.43 3.78 -7.41
N ASP A 463 8.04 4.97 -7.44
CA ASP A 463 8.48 5.62 -8.68
C ASP A 463 9.42 4.72 -9.52
N HIS A 464 10.42 4.13 -8.87
CA HIS A 464 11.44 3.32 -9.55
C HIS A 464 10.97 1.88 -9.83
N GLY A 465 10.27 1.26 -8.87
CA GLY A 465 9.92 -0.17 -8.90
C GLY A 465 8.57 -0.48 -9.52
N PHE A 466 7.68 0.51 -9.59
CA PHE A 466 6.31 0.34 -10.05
C PHE A 466 5.96 1.32 -11.17
N TYR A 467 5.89 2.63 -10.90
CA TYR A 467 5.40 3.61 -11.89
C TYR A 467 6.26 3.71 -13.16
N ARG A 468 7.56 3.42 -13.07
CA ARG A 468 8.42 3.25 -14.24
C ARG A 468 7.91 2.16 -15.20
N ARG A 469 7.45 1.03 -14.68
CA ARG A 469 6.91 -0.08 -15.48
C ARG A 469 5.53 0.27 -16.01
N VAL A 470 4.67 0.84 -15.17
CA VAL A 470 3.32 1.32 -15.55
C VAL A 470 3.40 2.29 -16.73
N ASP A 471 4.28 3.29 -16.64
CA ASP A 471 4.49 4.27 -17.71
C ASP A 471 4.97 3.61 -19.02
N ALA A 472 5.91 2.67 -18.92
CA ALA A 472 6.46 1.97 -20.07
C ALA A 472 5.43 1.03 -20.72
N HIS A 473 4.59 0.34 -19.94
CA HIS A 473 3.47 -0.47 -20.44
C HIS A 473 2.49 0.37 -21.24
N ALA A 474 2.10 1.54 -20.70
CA ALA A 474 1.18 2.43 -21.40
C ALA A 474 1.79 3.00 -22.70
N GLU A 475 3.05 3.45 -22.66
CA GLU A 475 3.74 3.93 -23.86
C GLU A 475 3.90 2.81 -24.91
N TRP A 476 4.21 1.59 -24.48
CA TRP A 476 4.30 0.42 -25.35
C TRP A 476 2.96 0.13 -26.05
N LEU A 477 1.85 0.09 -25.33
CA LEU A 477 0.52 -0.14 -25.91
C LEU A 477 0.11 0.98 -26.87
N VAL A 478 0.24 2.23 -26.44
CA VAL A 478 -0.12 3.41 -27.25
C VAL A 478 0.71 3.45 -28.54
N ALA A 479 2.02 3.20 -28.46
CA ALA A 479 2.89 3.17 -29.62
C ALA A 479 2.57 2.00 -30.55
N THR A 480 2.29 0.81 -29.99
CA THR A 480 1.92 -0.39 -30.76
C THR A 480 0.63 -0.17 -31.55
N GLN A 481 -0.43 0.35 -30.94
CA GLN A 481 -1.71 0.62 -31.61
C GLN A 481 -1.58 1.69 -32.73
N ARG A 482 -0.63 2.61 -32.57
CA ARG A 482 -0.32 3.66 -33.56
C ARG A 482 0.64 3.19 -34.66
N GLY A 483 1.19 1.99 -34.56
CA GLY A 483 2.22 1.48 -35.47
C GLY A 483 3.56 2.21 -35.36
N ASP A 484 3.83 2.88 -34.23
CA ASP A 484 5.13 3.49 -33.95
C ASP A 484 6.08 2.44 -33.37
N THR A 485 6.73 1.69 -34.25
CA THR A 485 7.65 0.61 -33.87
C THR A 485 8.89 1.10 -33.13
N THR A 486 9.26 2.38 -33.24
CA THR A 486 10.47 2.91 -32.59
C THR A 486 10.19 3.17 -31.12
N THR A 487 9.10 3.88 -30.83
CA THR A 487 8.66 4.15 -29.45
C THR A 487 8.24 2.85 -28.76
N ALA A 488 7.51 1.97 -29.46
CA ALA A 488 7.15 0.66 -28.91
C ALA A 488 8.38 -0.19 -28.57
N GLY A 489 9.40 -0.21 -29.45
CA GLY A 489 10.65 -0.93 -29.18
C GLY A 489 11.44 -0.36 -27.99
N PHE A 490 11.45 0.97 -27.82
CA PHE A 490 12.09 1.63 -26.68
C PHE A 490 11.37 1.32 -25.36
N ALA A 491 10.04 1.38 -25.36
CA ALA A 491 9.21 1.03 -24.21
C ALA A 491 9.36 -0.45 -23.82
N ALA A 492 9.33 -1.37 -24.80
CA ALA A 492 9.57 -2.79 -24.57
C ALA A 492 10.95 -3.06 -23.98
N ALA A 493 12.00 -2.36 -24.44
CA ALA A 493 13.33 -2.50 -23.85
C ALA A 493 13.37 -2.09 -22.36
N HIS A 494 12.63 -1.05 -21.96
CA HIS A 494 12.52 -0.68 -20.54
C HIS A 494 11.75 -1.68 -19.67
N LEU A 495 10.95 -2.56 -20.29
CA LEU A 495 10.19 -3.61 -19.62
C LEU A 495 10.92 -4.95 -19.60
N LEU A 496 11.75 -5.25 -20.61
CA LEU A 496 12.35 -6.56 -20.82
C LEU A 496 13.88 -6.60 -20.68
N ASP A 497 14.57 -5.49 -20.95
CA ASP A 497 16.03 -5.42 -20.82
C ASP A 497 16.41 -5.29 -19.34
N HIS A 498 17.11 -6.31 -18.83
CA HIS A 498 17.57 -6.37 -17.46
C HIS A 498 18.39 -5.13 -17.03
N GLU A 499 19.21 -4.56 -17.92
CA GLU A 499 20.03 -3.40 -17.60
C GLU A 499 19.22 -2.11 -17.45
N LEU A 500 18.05 -2.03 -18.08
CA LEU A 500 17.15 -0.87 -18.01
C LEU A 500 16.07 -1.03 -16.94
N LEU A 501 15.58 -2.25 -16.75
CA LEU A 501 14.52 -2.58 -15.82
C LEU A 501 14.99 -2.58 -14.37
N THR A 502 16.13 -3.20 -14.07
CA THR A 502 16.51 -3.51 -12.68
C THR A 502 17.07 -2.36 -11.84
N PRO A 503 17.76 -1.33 -12.38
CA PRO A 503 18.33 -0.27 -11.54
C PRO A 503 17.24 0.53 -10.82
N MET A 504 17.45 0.84 -9.55
CA MET A 504 16.49 1.55 -8.67
C MET A 504 16.99 2.93 -8.21
N GLY A 505 18.02 3.46 -8.88
CA GLY A 505 18.68 4.71 -8.55
C GLY A 505 19.82 4.57 -7.53
N GLU A 506 20.29 5.71 -7.01
CA GLU A 506 21.39 5.78 -6.04
C GLU A 506 20.97 6.63 -4.83
N TRP A 507 21.31 6.15 -3.63
CA TRP A 507 21.23 6.91 -2.39
C TRP A 507 22.12 8.15 -2.46
N SER A 508 21.86 9.16 -1.62
CA SER A 508 22.61 10.43 -1.68
C SER A 508 24.10 10.33 -1.33
N ASP A 509 24.56 9.20 -0.79
CA ASP A 509 25.97 8.91 -0.57
C ASP A 509 26.66 8.17 -1.76
N GLY A 510 25.92 7.94 -2.85
CA GLY A 510 26.38 7.25 -4.06
C GLY A 510 26.27 5.72 -3.98
N THR A 511 25.67 5.17 -2.92
CA THR A 511 25.39 3.73 -2.85
C THR A 511 24.21 3.40 -3.78
N PRO A 512 24.34 2.44 -4.72
CA PRO A 512 23.20 2.00 -5.52
C PRO A 512 22.09 1.44 -4.63
N ALA A 513 20.84 1.80 -4.91
CA ALA A 513 19.71 1.18 -4.25
C ALA A 513 19.58 -0.30 -4.69
N ALA A 514 18.99 -1.13 -3.82
CA ALA A 514 18.76 -2.54 -4.11
C ALA A 514 18.01 -2.70 -5.45
N PRO A 515 18.56 -3.43 -6.44
CA PRO A 515 17.97 -3.55 -7.77
C PRO A 515 16.79 -4.54 -7.77
N LEU A 516 15.86 -4.41 -8.72
CA LEU A 516 14.81 -5.41 -8.90
C LEU A 516 15.43 -6.79 -9.16
N GLU A 517 14.89 -7.81 -8.50
CA GLU A 517 15.28 -9.20 -8.74
C GLU A 517 14.31 -9.82 -9.74
N VAL A 518 14.81 -10.20 -10.92
CA VAL A 518 14.01 -10.80 -11.99
C VAL A 518 14.30 -12.30 -12.06
N VAL A 519 13.25 -13.10 -12.19
CA VAL A 519 13.33 -14.55 -12.33
C VAL A 519 12.80 -14.96 -13.69
N GLU A 520 13.62 -15.70 -14.44
CA GLU A 520 13.24 -16.24 -15.74
C GLU A 520 12.47 -17.56 -15.61
N ALA A 521 11.63 -17.85 -16.61
CA ALA A 521 10.99 -19.16 -16.74
C ALA A 521 12.08 -20.27 -16.79
N PRO A 522 11.84 -21.45 -16.18
CA PRO A 522 10.55 -21.98 -15.71
C PRO A 522 10.17 -21.61 -14.27
N TYR A 523 10.84 -20.64 -13.64
CA TYR A 523 10.59 -20.24 -12.25
C TYR A 523 10.78 -21.41 -11.25
N THR A 524 11.73 -22.31 -11.55
CA THR A 524 12.10 -23.46 -10.69
C THR A 524 13.31 -23.15 -9.79
N ASP A 525 14.22 -22.28 -10.26
CA ASP A 525 15.54 -22.06 -9.69
C ASP A 525 15.92 -20.58 -9.84
N GLY A 526 16.66 -20.03 -8.87
CA GLY A 526 17.23 -18.68 -8.95
C GLY A 526 17.15 -17.94 -7.63
N ALA A 527 15.95 -17.47 -7.30
CA ALA A 527 15.70 -16.64 -6.12
C ALA A 527 15.02 -17.45 -4.99
N SER A 528 15.48 -17.26 -3.75
CA SER A 528 15.00 -18.04 -2.61
C SER A 528 13.51 -17.86 -2.29
N TRP A 529 12.89 -16.78 -2.77
CA TRP A 529 11.46 -16.52 -2.58
C TRP A 529 10.56 -17.26 -3.58
N VAL A 530 11.14 -17.91 -4.60
CA VAL A 530 10.43 -18.81 -5.53
C VAL A 530 10.51 -20.27 -5.08
N ASP A 531 11.48 -20.60 -4.22
CA ASP A 531 11.75 -21.96 -3.78
C ASP A 531 10.50 -22.64 -3.18
N GLY A 532 10.09 -23.76 -3.77
CA GLY A 532 8.96 -24.56 -3.31
C GLY A 532 7.58 -24.07 -3.80
N CYS A 533 7.49 -23.00 -4.58
CA CYS A 533 6.21 -22.52 -5.09
C CYS A 533 5.57 -23.47 -6.11
N GLN A 534 6.36 -24.19 -6.92
CA GLN A 534 5.83 -25.18 -7.87
C GLN A 534 5.14 -26.35 -7.19
N ASP A 535 5.66 -26.83 -6.06
CA ASP A 535 5.02 -27.88 -5.28
C ASP A 535 3.62 -27.47 -4.80
N GLN A 536 3.37 -26.16 -4.63
CA GLN A 536 2.06 -25.63 -4.27
C GLN A 536 1.12 -25.50 -5.46
N ILE A 537 1.64 -25.39 -6.69
CA ILE A 537 0.83 -25.26 -7.91
C ILE A 537 0.29 -26.64 -8.33
N ASP A 538 1.11 -27.68 -8.21
CA ASP A 538 0.76 -29.05 -8.60
C ASP A 538 -0.36 -29.69 -7.74
N VAL A 539 -0.76 -29.08 -6.63
CA VAL A 539 -1.79 -29.60 -5.70
C VAL A 539 -3.16 -29.78 -6.39
N TRP A 540 -3.41 -29.10 -7.50
CA TRP A 540 -4.65 -29.21 -8.29
C TRP A 540 -4.50 -29.96 -9.62
N SER A 541 -3.29 -30.43 -9.96
CA SER A 541 -3.02 -31.28 -11.13
C SER A 541 -3.36 -32.75 -10.87
#